data_AF-A0A1Z8T3B9-F1
#
_entry.id   AF-A0A1Z8T3B9-F1
#
_cell.length_a   1.000
_cell.length_b   1.000
_cell.length_c   1.000
_cell.angle_alpha   90.00
_cell.angle_beta   90.00
_cell.angle_gamma   90.00
#
_symmetry.space_group_name_H-M   'P 1'
#
loop_
_entity.id
_entity.type
_entity.pdbx_description
1 polymer ?
#
loop_
_entity_poly.entity_id
_entity_poly.type
_entity_poly.pdbx_seq_one_letter_code
_entity_poly.pdbx_strand_id
1 'polypeptide(L)'
;MKVIIVKILLSTSILAAQNNVSNAELSKKLDLILQTVQDLDERVTKLESANVEVRKEVEQVAKSAEEAKKTSNSIPEVPEEKKSFLQKLGNQLKTQQTLDRGPWTKRESWREIRKNISAFQVRKILGNPTKIKKSINPRIDQTFQYIGDLNADGVMDKGTVSFHRDRVIDFDSPFD
;
A
#
# COMPACT_ATOMS: atom_id res chain seq x y z
N MET A 1 88.36 -39.44 -33.23
CA MET A 1 88.43 -38.45 -32.13
C MET A 1 87.94 -37.04 -32.48
N LYS A 2 87.42 -36.75 -33.69
CA LYS A 2 86.89 -35.41 -34.05
C LYS A 2 85.36 -35.28 -33.93
N VAL A 3 84.61 -36.39 -33.99
CA VAL A 3 83.13 -36.40 -33.99
C VAL A 3 82.54 -36.23 -32.58
N ILE A 4 83.27 -36.59 -31.54
CA ILE A 4 82.81 -36.53 -30.14
C ILE A 4 82.81 -35.09 -29.61
N ILE A 5 83.75 -34.26 -30.06
CA ILE A 5 83.87 -32.86 -29.62
C ILE A 5 82.71 -32.01 -30.17
N VAL A 6 82.21 -32.30 -31.38
CA VAL A 6 81.10 -31.56 -31.99
C VAL A 6 79.76 -31.83 -31.29
N LYS A 7 79.55 -33.05 -30.75
CA LYS A 7 78.32 -33.36 -29.99
C LYS A 7 78.27 -32.70 -28.60
N ILE A 8 79.42 -32.41 -28.00
CA ILE A 8 79.51 -31.75 -26.69
C ILE A 8 79.28 -30.24 -26.80
N LEU A 9 79.62 -29.63 -27.95
CA LEU A 9 79.35 -28.23 -28.22
C LEU A 9 77.87 -27.93 -28.55
N LEU A 10 77.11 -28.92 -29.02
CA LEU A 10 75.69 -28.75 -29.35
C LEU A 10 74.77 -28.87 -28.13
N SER A 11 75.17 -29.61 -27.09
CA SER A 11 74.37 -29.79 -25.87
C SER A 11 74.46 -28.60 -24.90
N THR A 12 75.57 -27.85 -24.89
CA THR A 12 75.71 -26.65 -24.05
C THR A 12 74.88 -25.47 -24.56
N SER A 13 74.53 -25.45 -25.83
CA SER A 13 73.71 -24.39 -26.43
C SER A 13 72.22 -24.49 -26.05
N ILE A 14 71.77 -25.63 -25.53
CA ILE A 14 70.36 -25.86 -25.15
C ILE A 14 70.11 -25.54 -23.66
N LEU A 15 71.15 -25.49 -22.82
CA LEU A 15 71.02 -25.11 -21.40
C LEU A 15 70.93 -23.60 -21.15
N ALA A 16 71.20 -22.75 -22.16
CA ALA A 16 71.12 -21.29 -22.03
C ALA A 16 69.71 -20.70 -22.30
N ALA A 17 68.69 -21.56 -22.44
CA ALA A 17 67.29 -21.15 -22.54
C ALA A 17 66.57 -21.22 -21.17
N GLN A 18 67.27 -20.97 -20.07
CA GLN A 18 66.58 -20.58 -18.84
C GLN A 18 66.23 -19.10 -18.97
N ASN A 19 64.93 -18.81 -18.95
CA ASN A 19 64.37 -17.47 -18.81
C ASN A 19 64.92 -16.83 -17.53
N ASN A 20 66.11 -16.24 -17.59
CA ASN A 20 66.68 -15.43 -16.52
C ASN A 20 65.86 -14.14 -16.44
N VAL A 21 64.77 -14.21 -15.69
CA VAL A 21 63.92 -13.06 -15.38
C VAL A 21 64.81 -12.04 -14.68
N SER A 22 64.94 -10.86 -15.27
CA SER A 22 65.77 -9.80 -14.71
C SER A 22 65.23 -9.38 -13.34
N ASN A 23 66.11 -9.11 -12.37
CA ASN A 23 65.72 -8.59 -11.05
C ASN A 23 64.81 -7.34 -11.17
N ALA A 24 65.01 -6.52 -12.22
CA ALA A 24 64.16 -5.36 -12.50
C ALA A 24 62.72 -5.75 -12.90
N GLU A 25 62.54 -6.89 -13.54
CA GLU A 25 61.25 -7.42 -13.96
C GLU A 25 60.50 -8.07 -12.79
N LEU A 26 61.25 -8.71 -11.87
CA LEU A 26 60.71 -9.20 -10.59
C LEU A 26 60.25 -8.05 -9.69
N SER A 27 61.02 -6.97 -9.57
CA SER A 27 60.61 -5.78 -8.80
C SER A 27 59.33 -5.16 -9.37
N LYS A 28 59.23 -5.01 -10.70
CA LYS A 28 58.00 -4.51 -11.35
C LYS A 28 56.78 -5.41 -11.09
N LYS A 29 56.96 -6.74 -11.10
CA LYS A 29 55.89 -7.69 -10.76
C LYS A 29 55.50 -7.59 -9.29
N LEU A 30 56.46 -7.37 -8.40
CA LEU A 30 56.21 -7.18 -6.96
C LEU A 30 55.40 -5.90 -6.72
N ASP A 31 55.77 -4.78 -7.35
CA ASP A 31 55.05 -3.51 -7.26
C ASP A 31 53.61 -3.65 -7.79
N LEU A 32 53.44 -4.36 -8.91
CA LEU A 32 52.11 -4.65 -9.46
C LEU A 32 51.28 -5.50 -8.49
N ILE A 33 51.89 -6.53 -7.88
CA ILE A 33 51.21 -7.38 -6.88
C ILE A 33 50.80 -6.54 -5.67
N LEU A 34 51.69 -5.71 -5.14
CA LEU A 34 51.41 -4.79 -4.04
C LEU A 34 50.21 -3.88 -4.36
N GLN A 35 50.18 -3.30 -5.55
CA GLN A 35 49.07 -2.46 -5.99
C GLN A 35 47.76 -3.26 -6.10
N THR A 36 47.79 -4.48 -6.63
CA THR A 36 46.58 -5.33 -6.71
C THR A 36 46.08 -5.78 -5.35
N VAL A 37 46.98 -6.05 -4.41
CA VAL A 37 46.62 -6.42 -3.04
C VAL A 37 45.97 -5.24 -2.33
N GLN A 38 46.48 -4.02 -2.51
CA GLN A 38 45.87 -2.80 -1.97
C GLN A 38 44.48 -2.53 -2.55
N ASP A 39 44.30 -2.67 -3.87
CA ASP A 39 42.98 -2.52 -4.51
C ASP A 39 41.98 -3.59 -4.02
N LEU A 40 42.44 -4.84 -3.85
CA LEU A 40 41.62 -5.90 -3.28
C LEU A 40 41.21 -5.60 -1.84
N ASP A 41 42.12 -5.12 -1.00
CA ASP A 41 41.84 -4.78 0.40
C ASP A 41 40.82 -3.64 0.50
N GLU A 42 40.95 -2.62 -0.35
CA GLU A 42 39.96 -1.54 -0.44
C GLU A 42 38.58 -2.05 -0.92
N ARG A 43 38.55 -3.01 -1.84
CA ARG A 43 37.29 -3.62 -2.28
C ARG A 43 36.66 -4.51 -1.22
N VAL A 44 37.46 -5.27 -0.48
CA VAL A 44 36.99 -6.14 0.61
C VAL A 44 36.39 -5.29 1.72
N THR A 45 37.09 -4.23 2.16
CA THR A 45 36.58 -3.32 3.21
C THR A 45 35.27 -2.64 2.79
N LYS A 46 35.13 -2.20 1.54
CA LYS A 46 33.87 -1.66 0.99
C LYS A 46 32.75 -2.70 0.95
N LEU A 47 33.05 -3.94 0.57
CA LEU A 47 32.07 -5.03 0.54
C LEU A 47 31.64 -5.46 1.94
N GLU A 48 32.55 -5.47 2.90
CA GLU A 48 32.25 -5.73 4.31
C GLU A 48 31.35 -4.64 4.89
N SER A 49 31.66 -3.36 4.65
CA SER A 49 30.82 -2.25 5.12
C SER A 49 29.42 -2.29 4.48
N ALA A 50 29.33 -2.54 3.17
CA ALA A 50 28.05 -2.66 2.48
C ALA A 50 27.22 -3.86 2.98
N ASN A 51 27.87 -4.99 3.29
CA ASN A 51 27.18 -6.14 3.87
C ASN A 51 26.64 -5.86 5.29
N VAL A 52 27.38 -5.10 6.11
CA VAL A 52 26.90 -4.69 7.43
C VAL A 52 25.67 -3.79 7.32
N GLU A 53 25.68 -2.85 6.39
CA GLU A 53 24.56 -1.95 6.11
C GLU A 53 23.33 -2.71 5.60
N VAL A 54 23.50 -3.57 4.58
CA VAL A 54 22.42 -4.41 4.03
C VAL A 54 21.82 -5.31 5.11
N ARG A 55 22.62 -5.92 5.99
CA ARG A 55 22.10 -6.74 7.09
C ARG A 55 21.24 -5.92 8.06
N LYS A 56 21.66 -4.69 8.34
CA LYS A 56 20.91 -3.78 9.22
C LYS A 56 19.60 -3.33 8.57
N GLU A 57 19.59 -3.02 7.28
CA GLU A 57 18.38 -2.70 6.53
C GLU A 57 17.41 -3.88 6.49
N VAL A 58 17.90 -5.09 6.21
CA VAL A 58 17.09 -6.31 6.22
C VAL A 58 16.48 -6.57 7.59
N GLU A 59 17.22 -6.36 8.68
CA GLU A 59 16.70 -6.51 10.04
C GLU A 59 15.63 -5.46 10.37
N GLN A 60 15.81 -4.21 9.92
CA GLN A 60 14.81 -3.15 10.08
C GLN A 60 13.54 -3.43 9.26
N VAL A 61 13.69 -3.89 8.01
CA VAL A 61 12.57 -4.29 7.16
C VAL A 61 11.85 -5.51 7.74
N ALA A 62 12.59 -6.48 8.30
CA ALA A 62 11.99 -7.64 8.96
C ALA A 62 11.16 -7.23 10.18
N LYS A 63 11.68 -6.35 11.04
CA LYS A 63 10.95 -5.81 12.20
C LYS A 63 9.72 -5.02 11.77
N SER A 64 9.85 -4.14 10.78
CA SER A 64 8.73 -3.38 10.22
C SER A 64 7.68 -4.28 9.57
N ALA A 65 8.09 -5.36 8.89
CA ALA A 65 7.17 -6.35 8.31
C ALA A 65 6.46 -7.19 9.37
N GLU A 66 7.14 -7.54 10.48
CA GLU A 66 6.52 -8.22 11.63
C GLU A 66 5.52 -7.34 12.36
N GLU A 67 5.85 -6.06 12.56
CA GLU A 67 4.94 -5.06 13.10
C GLU A 67 3.75 -4.84 12.17
N ALA A 68 3.98 -4.72 10.86
CA ALA A 68 2.94 -4.60 9.85
C ALA A 68 2.03 -5.84 9.79
N LYS A 69 2.57 -7.05 9.98
CA LYS A 69 1.78 -8.29 10.11
C LYS A 69 0.93 -8.31 11.38
N LYS A 70 1.42 -7.75 12.49
CA LYS A 70 0.64 -7.60 13.73
C LYS A 70 -0.48 -6.55 13.60
N THR A 71 -0.28 -5.52 12.78
CA THR A 71 -1.29 -4.48 12.50
C THR A 71 -2.19 -4.78 11.30
N SER A 72 -1.81 -5.73 10.44
CA SER A 72 -2.66 -6.22 9.36
C SER A 72 -3.81 -6.97 9.99
N ASN A 73 -5.01 -6.38 9.97
CA ASN A 73 -6.31 -6.91 10.39
C ASN A 73 -6.47 -8.43 10.18
N SER A 74 -5.84 -9.22 11.04
CA SER A 74 -5.91 -10.67 11.01
C SER A 74 -7.33 -11.03 11.45
N ILE A 75 -8.05 -11.75 10.59
CA ILE A 75 -9.35 -12.32 10.94
C ILE A 75 -9.13 -13.12 12.23
N PRO A 76 -9.83 -12.79 13.34
CA PRO A 76 -9.64 -13.50 14.60
C PRO A 76 -9.84 -15.00 14.39
N GLU A 77 -8.95 -15.83 14.95
CA GLU A 77 -9.06 -17.29 14.86
C GLU A 77 -10.19 -17.83 15.74
N VAL A 78 -10.50 -17.12 16.84
CA VAL A 78 -11.57 -17.48 17.78
C VAL A 78 -12.95 -17.31 17.10
N PRO A 79 -13.81 -18.34 17.11
CA PRO A 79 -15.09 -18.33 16.37
C PRO A 79 -16.02 -17.16 16.73
N GLU A 80 -16.10 -16.78 18.00
CA GLU A 80 -16.97 -15.67 18.45
C GLU A 80 -16.39 -14.30 18.10
N GLU A 81 -15.08 -14.11 18.24
CA GLU A 81 -14.40 -12.88 17.83
C GLU A 81 -14.44 -12.71 16.31
N LYS A 82 -14.35 -13.80 15.55
CA LYS A 82 -14.51 -13.82 14.10
C LYS A 82 -15.91 -13.37 13.68
N LYS A 83 -16.96 -13.85 14.35
CA LYS A 83 -18.34 -13.39 14.08
C LYS A 83 -18.49 -11.91 14.37
N SER A 84 -18.01 -11.43 15.52
CA SER A 84 -18.03 -10.01 15.88
C SER A 84 -17.27 -9.14 14.89
N PHE A 85 -16.08 -9.58 14.47
CA PHE A 85 -15.27 -8.92 13.46
C PHE A 85 -15.96 -8.85 12.09
N LEU A 86 -16.49 -9.98 11.59
CA LEU A 86 -17.22 -10.01 10.32
C LEU A 86 -18.52 -9.20 10.38
N GLN A 87 -19.21 -9.17 11.53
CA GLN A 87 -20.39 -8.34 11.73
C GLN A 87 -20.03 -6.85 11.71
N LYS A 88 -18.96 -6.44 12.41
CA LYS A 88 -18.44 -5.06 12.37
C LYS A 88 -18.05 -4.65 10.96
N LEU A 89 -17.33 -5.51 10.23
CA LEU A 89 -17.00 -5.28 8.82
C LEU A 89 -18.25 -5.15 7.95
N GLY A 90 -19.23 -6.04 8.13
CA GLY A 90 -20.50 -5.99 7.40
C GLY A 90 -21.26 -4.69 7.65
N ASN A 91 -21.28 -4.22 8.90
CA ASN A 91 -21.91 -2.94 9.26
C ASN A 91 -21.16 -1.75 8.68
N GLN A 92 -19.83 -1.75 8.76
CA GLN A 92 -18.98 -0.72 8.16
C GLN A 92 -19.19 -0.63 6.64
N LEU A 93 -19.27 -1.77 5.95
CA LEU A 93 -19.51 -1.79 4.51
C LEU A 93 -20.91 -1.27 4.16
N LYS A 94 -21.95 -1.65 4.92
CA LYS A 94 -23.30 -1.10 4.75
C LYS A 94 -23.38 0.40 5.00
N THR A 95 -22.57 0.89 5.93
CA THR A 95 -22.49 2.32 6.27
C THR A 95 -21.78 3.08 5.16
N GLN A 96 -20.66 2.58 4.65
CA GLN A 96 -20.00 3.15 3.47
C GLN A 96 -20.95 3.19 2.28
N GLN A 97 -21.65 2.08 1.99
CA GLN A 97 -22.69 2.06 0.97
C GLN A 97 -23.80 3.07 1.22
N THR A 98 -24.11 3.39 2.48
CA THR A 98 -25.12 4.39 2.84
C THR A 98 -24.61 5.80 2.67
N LEU A 99 -23.37 6.09 3.09
CA LEU A 99 -22.69 7.38 2.85
C LEU A 99 -22.60 7.67 1.35
N ASP A 100 -22.33 6.63 0.55
CA ASP A 100 -22.29 6.70 -0.91
C ASP A 100 -23.68 6.92 -1.55
N ARG A 101 -24.79 6.71 -0.82
CA ARG A 101 -26.16 6.98 -1.33
C ARG A 101 -26.43 8.47 -1.53
N GLY A 102 -25.52 9.35 -1.10
CA GLY A 102 -25.48 10.72 -1.56
C GLY A 102 -25.63 11.76 -0.46
N PRO A 103 -25.88 13.03 -0.84
CA PRO A 103 -25.75 14.19 0.04
C PRO A 103 -26.63 14.17 1.30
N TRP A 104 -27.74 13.43 1.32
CA TRP A 104 -28.63 13.32 2.49
C TRP A 104 -27.96 12.76 3.74
N THR A 105 -26.80 12.10 3.63
CA THR A 105 -26.05 11.59 4.79
C THR A 105 -25.29 12.67 5.55
N LYS A 106 -25.33 13.93 5.08
CA LYS A 106 -24.70 15.07 5.75
C LYS A 106 -25.77 15.98 6.37
N ARG A 107 -25.56 16.37 7.63
CA ARG A 107 -26.41 17.34 8.33
C ARG A 107 -26.55 18.65 7.57
N GLU A 108 -25.49 19.11 6.91
CA GLU A 108 -25.47 20.37 6.16
C GLU A 108 -26.51 20.40 5.03
N SER A 109 -26.65 19.30 4.29
CA SER A 109 -27.61 19.19 3.18
C SER A 109 -29.06 19.33 3.66
N TRP A 110 -29.38 18.85 4.87
CA TRP A 110 -30.70 19.01 5.46
C TRP A 110 -31.01 20.44 5.88
N ARG A 111 -30.00 21.26 6.23
CA ARG A 111 -30.20 22.68 6.57
C ARG A 111 -30.64 23.52 5.36
N GLU A 112 -30.33 23.07 4.15
CA GLU A 112 -30.74 23.75 2.93
C GLU A 112 -32.23 23.50 2.59
N ILE A 113 -32.82 22.44 3.16
CA ILE A 113 -34.21 22.07 2.97
C ILE A 113 -35.10 23.06 3.73
N ARG A 114 -36.13 23.52 3.04
CA ARG A 114 -37.11 24.48 3.55
C ARG A 114 -38.47 24.16 2.96
N LYS A 115 -39.53 24.63 3.63
CA LYS A 115 -40.90 24.47 3.12
C LYS A 115 -41.06 25.18 1.77
N ASN A 116 -41.98 24.69 0.95
CA ASN A 116 -42.36 25.22 -0.36
C ASN A 116 -41.30 25.11 -1.48
N ILE A 117 -40.24 24.31 -1.31
CA ILE A 117 -39.35 23.95 -2.43
C ILE A 117 -39.92 22.78 -3.23
N SER A 118 -39.49 22.65 -4.49
CA SER A 118 -39.95 21.57 -5.38
C SER A 118 -39.29 20.22 -5.07
N ALA A 119 -39.93 19.11 -5.43
CA ALA A 119 -39.31 17.78 -5.31
C ALA A 119 -38.00 17.66 -6.11
N PHE A 120 -37.91 18.37 -7.24
CA PHE A 120 -36.69 18.45 -8.02
C PHE A 120 -35.54 19.11 -7.25
N GLN A 121 -35.81 20.24 -6.59
CA GLN A 121 -34.81 20.92 -5.74
C GLN A 121 -34.38 20.03 -4.57
N VAL A 122 -35.31 19.30 -3.94
CA VAL A 122 -34.98 18.35 -2.87
C VAL A 122 -34.01 17.28 -3.39
N ARG A 123 -34.24 16.70 -4.57
CA ARG A 123 -33.33 15.72 -5.15
C ARG A 123 -31.97 16.30 -5.52
N LYS A 124 -31.92 17.58 -5.89
CA LYS A 124 -30.65 18.28 -6.15
C LYS A 124 -29.83 18.45 -4.87
N ILE A 125 -30.49 18.71 -3.74
CA ILE A 125 -29.85 18.97 -2.44
C ILE A 125 -29.48 17.66 -1.74
N LEU A 126 -30.43 16.73 -1.60
CA LEU A 126 -30.29 15.49 -0.82
C LEU A 126 -29.89 14.27 -1.66
N GLY A 127 -30.03 14.35 -2.97
CA GLY A 127 -29.90 13.19 -3.86
C GLY A 127 -31.20 12.39 -3.97
N ASN A 128 -31.08 11.20 -4.57
CA ASN A 128 -32.23 10.34 -4.83
C ASN A 128 -32.74 9.68 -3.54
N PRO A 129 -34.07 9.68 -3.30
CA PRO A 129 -34.63 9.03 -2.12
C PRO A 129 -34.52 7.51 -2.22
N THR A 130 -34.37 6.85 -1.06
CA THR A 130 -34.34 5.39 -0.97
C THR A 130 -35.70 4.78 -1.32
N LYS A 131 -36.78 5.41 -0.86
CA LYS A 131 -38.15 5.00 -1.16
C LYS A 131 -39.03 6.22 -1.40
N ILE A 132 -39.97 6.08 -2.34
CA ILE A 132 -41.02 7.07 -2.59
C ILE A 132 -42.34 6.39 -2.24
N LYS A 133 -43.07 6.95 -1.28
CA LYS A 133 -44.41 6.47 -0.89
C LYS A 133 -45.46 7.48 -1.32
N LYS A 134 -46.54 7.02 -1.96
CA LYS A 134 -47.75 7.82 -2.12
C LYS A 134 -48.54 7.78 -0.82
N SER A 135 -49.07 8.90 -0.40
CA SER A 135 -49.89 8.96 0.82
C SER A 135 -51.37 8.88 0.47
N ILE A 136 -52.15 8.36 1.41
CA ILE A 136 -53.62 8.30 1.32
C ILE A 136 -54.23 9.63 1.83
N ASN A 137 -53.47 10.37 2.62
CA ASN A 137 -53.92 11.65 3.17
C ASN A 137 -54.03 12.70 2.05
N PRO A 138 -55.17 13.37 1.84
CA PRO A 138 -55.33 14.37 0.78
C PRO A 138 -54.40 15.59 0.93
N ARG A 139 -53.81 15.80 2.12
CA ARG A 139 -52.82 16.86 2.36
C ARG A 139 -51.40 16.47 1.96
N ILE A 140 -51.14 15.21 1.60
CA ILE A 140 -49.81 14.70 1.24
C ILE A 140 -49.97 13.85 -0.02
N ASP A 141 -49.28 14.21 -1.09
CA ASP A 141 -49.35 13.44 -2.33
C ASP A 141 -48.31 12.32 -2.30
N GLN A 142 -47.08 12.67 -1.89
CA GLN A 142 -45.95 11.77 -1.83
C GLN A 142 -45.01 12.11 -0.68
N THR A 143 -44.31 11.11 -0.17
CA THR A 143 -43.28 11.23 0.84
C THR A 143 -42.01 10.55 0.36
N PHE A 144 -40.92 11.29 0.32
CA PHE A 144 -39.58 10.75 0.10
C PHE A 144 -39.02 10.25 1.43
N GLN A 145 -38.45 9.06 1.40
CA GLN A 145 -37.80 8.44 2.55
C GLN A 145 -36.34 8.18 2.22
N TYR A 146 -35.48 8.69 3.07
CA TYR A 146 -34.05 8.48 3.06
C TYR A 146 -33.73 7.58 4.24
N ILE A 147 -33.30 6.35 3.97
CA ILE A 147 -33.13 5.31 5.01
C ILE A 147 -31.74 4.72 4.87
N GLY A 148 -31.02 4.66 5.99
CA GLY A 148 -29.68 4.10 6.02
C GLY A 148 -29.07 4.15 7.41
N ASP A 149 -28.08 3.30 7.63
CA ASP A 149 -27.26 3.33 8.84
C ASP A 149 -26.12 4.33 8.62
N LEU A 150 -26.13 5.45 9.35
CA LEU A 150 -25.14 6.52 9.19
C LEU A 150 -23.91 6.32 10.09
N ASN A 151 -24.05 5.60 11.20
CA ASN A 151 -23.04 5.50 12.25
C ASN A 151 -22.42 4.09 12.38
N ALA A 152 -22.81 3.13 11.55
CA ALA A 152 -22.40 1.73 11.60
C ALA A 152 -22.76 1.01 12.91
N ASP A 153 -23.74 1.54 13.65
CA ASP A 153 -24.22 0.98 14.91
C ASP A 153 -25.28 -0.12 14.69
N GLY A 154 -25.74 -0.30 13.45
CA GLY A 154 -26.80 -1.24 13.08
C GLY A 154 -28.20 -0.68 13.27
N VAL A 155 -28.35 0.58 13.70
CA VAL A 155 -29.62 1.30 13.78
C VAL A 155 -29.84 2.04 12.47
N MET A 156 -31.06 1.98 11.96
CA MET A 156 -31.41 2.62 10.69
C MET A 156 -31.91 4.04 10.96
N ASP A 157 -31.12 5.03 10.55
CA ASP A 157 -31.55 6.42 10.52
C ASP A 157 -32.51 6.67 9.37
N LYS A 158 -33.50 7.54 9.61
CA LYS A 158 -34.57 7.82 8.66
C LYS A 158 -34.85 9.31 8.57
N GLY A 159 -34.60 9.88 7.40
CA GLY A 159 -35.10 11.19 7.02
C GLY A 159 -36.37 11.08 6.18
N THR A 160 -37.32 12.00 6.36
CA THR A 160 -38.52 12.06 5.53
C THR A 160 -38.80 13.45 5.00
N VAL A 161 -39.32 13.53 3.78
CA VAL A 161 -39.77 14.78 3.17
C VAL A 161 -41.15 14.56 2.56
N SER A 162 -42.15 15.26 3.07
CA SER A 162 -43.53 15.16 2.60
C SER A 162 -43.87 16.28 1.63
N PHE A 163 -44.58 15.92 0.56
CA PHE A 163 -44.92 16.84 -0.52
C PHE A 163 -46.43 16.91 -0.73
N HIS A 164 -46.89 18.09 -1.12
CA HIS A 164 -48.24 18.33 -1.64
C HIS A 164 -48.15 19.25 -2.85
N ARG A 165 -48.79 18.88 -3.97
CA ARG A 165 -48.72 19.61 -5.25
C ARG A 165 -47.28 19.93 -5.66
N ASP A 166 -46.41 18.93 -5.56
CA ASP A 166 -44.96 19.03 -5.83
C ASP A 166 -44.17 20.00 -4.92
N ARG A 167 -44.76 20.46 -3.80
CA ARG A 167 -44.10 21.36 -2.84
C ARG A 167 -43.89 20.68 -1.49
N VAL A 168 -42.72 20.89 -0.89
CA VAL A 168 -42.43 20.42 0.47
C VAL A 168 -43.37 21.09 1.46
N ILE A 169 -44.13 20.30 2.20
CA ILE A 169 -44.98 20.79 3.29
C ILE A 169 -44.31 20.61 4.65
N ASP A 170 -43.57 19.52 4.80
CA ASP A 170 -43.01 19.07 6.06
C ASP A 170 -41.82 18.15 5.80
N PHE A 171 -40.85 18.16 6.70
CA PHE A 171 -39.67 17.33 6.61
C PHE A 171 -39.13 17.01 8.00
N ASP A 172 -38.53 15.84 8.11
CA ASP A 172 -37.94 15.30 9.34
C ASP A 172 -36.52 14.86 9.02
N SER A 173 -35.56 15.39 9.78
CA SER A 173 -34.13 15.18 9.59
C SER A 173 -33.69 14.00 10.44
N PRO A 174 -32.82 13.09 9.94
CA PRO A 174 -32.25 12.02 10.76
C PRO A 174 -31.26 12.53 11.82
N PHE A 175 -30.96 13.84 11.87
CA PHE A 175 -29.94 14.44 12.72
C PHE A 175 -30.49 15.35 13.83
N ASP A 176 -31.80 15.54 13.89
CA ASP A 176 -32.48 16.44 14.83
C ASP A 176 -32.89 15.73 16.13
#